data_AF-A0A1G8SMZ8-F1
#
_entry.id   AF-A0A1G8SMZ8-F1
#
_cell.length_a   1.000
_cell.length_b   1.000
_cell.length_c   1.000
_cell.angle_alpha   90.00
_cell.angle_beta   90.00
_cell.angle_gamma   90.00
#
_symmetry.space_group_name_H-M   'P 1'
#
loop_
_entity.id
_entity.type
_entity.pdbx_description
1 polymer ?
#
loop_
_entity_poly.entity_id
_entity_poly.type
_entity_poly.pdbx_seq_one_letter_code
_entity_poly.pdbx_strand_id
1 'polypeptide(L)'
;MRRRDFISLLGGTVTWPLAARAQQQKNVARIGFLATGPLESPETSAARNAFLQRLRELGYVEGQNIHVVVRAADSIVERLPALANELVRLKVDVIVAPNSLAARAVQQATTTVPTVVPVMGDPVGDGLVDSLARPGRNITGLTFLGPKLLPKRLALLKEALPAVSRVAALWQPRAYSEHTMRDMTSETEAAANALGLHVEFVAVSGPDDLVSAFSAIAAQRADALIGFPSPMFFLERRRIVELATEHRLPSMLFDREFVALGGLMSYGANITDSFRLGANYVDKILKGARPADLPVEQPTKFELCVNLKTAKDLGIDLPATLLARADEVIE
;
A
#
# COMPACT_ATOMS: atom_id res chain seq x y z
N MET A 1 -39.24 -23.46 -81.73
CA MET A 1 -39.38 -22.07 -82.28
C MET A 1 -39.96 -21.22 -81.17
N ARG A 2 -39.42 -20.08 -80.71
CA ARG A 2 -38.27 -19.25 -81.09
C ARG A 2 -37.75 -18.55 -79.80
N ARG A 3 -36.43 -18.47 -79.68
CA ARG A 3 -35.67 -17.61 -78.76
C ARG A 3 -35.74 -16.18 -79.31
N ARG A 4 -36.11 -15.19 -78.48
CA ARG A 4 -35.71 -13.75 -78.51
C ARG A 4 -36.86 -12.86 -78.04
N ASP A 5 -36.77 -12.44 -76.78
CA ASP A 5 -37.19 -11.14 -76.23
C ASP A 5 -36.22 -10.90 -75.04
N PHE A 6 -34.96 -10.56 -75.28
CA PHE A 6 -34.42 -9.19 -75.37
C PHE A 6 -34.84 -8.25 -74.23
N ILE A 7 -34.12 -8.40 -73.11
CA ILE A 7 -33.44 -7.33 -72.35
C ILE A 7 -34.25 -6.04 -72.11
N SER A 8 -34.82 -5.91 -70.90
CA SER A 8 -34.92 -4.63 -70.19
C SER A 8 -35.34 -4.83 -68.73
N LEU A 9 -34.44 -5.30 -67.86
CA LEU A 9 -34.53 -5.04 -66.42
C LEU A 9 -33.16 -5.26 -65.76
N LEU A 10 -32.26 -4.31 -66.00
CA LEU A 10 -31.05 -4.06 -65.20
C LEU A 10 -31.38 -2.93 -64.21
N GLY A 11 -31.06 -3.15 -62.93
CA GLY A 11 -30.86 -2.04 -61.99
C GLY A 11 -31.38 -2.32 -60.59
N GLY A 12 -30.55 -2.91 -59.73
CA GLY A 12 -30.83 -2.91 -58.29
C GLY A 12 -30.21 -4.05 -57.48
N THR A 13 -28.94 -4.42 -57.71
CA THR A 13 -28.20 -5.16 -56.68
C THR A 13 -27.97 -4.23 -55.50
N VAL A 14 -28.74 -4.40 -54.43
CA VAL A 14 -28.43 -3.80 -53.12
C VAL A 14 -27.17 -4.49 -52.62
N THR A 15 -26.02 -3.96 -53.01
CA THR A 15 -24.75 -4.23 -52.32
C THR A 15 -24.86 -3.55 -50.97
N TRP A 16 -25.33 -4.32 -49.97
CA TRP A 16 -25.12 -3.95 -48.58
C TRP A 16 -23.63 -3.67 -48.43
N PRO A 17 -23.19 -2.47 -48.01
CA PRO A 17 -21.82 -2.34 -47.61
C PRO A 17 -21.66 -3.36 -46.49
N LEU A 18 -20.65 -4.22 -46.62
CA LEU A 18 -19.87 -4.67 -45.49
C LEU A 18 -19.38 -3.38 -44.81
N ALA A 19 -20.28 -2.73 -44.08
CA ALA A 19 -19.93 -1.69 -43.14
C ALA A 19 -18.93 -2.40 -42.25
N ALA A 20 -17.68 -1.98 -42.43
CA ALA A 20 -16.62 -2.18 -41.50
C ALA A 20 -17.25 -2.38 -40.13
N ARG A 21 -16.98 -3.52 -39.49
CA ARG A 21 -16.99 -3.57 -38.03
C ARG A 21 -16.13 -2.39 -37.64
N ALA A 22 -16.79 -1.26 -37.42
CA ALA A 22 -16.18 -0.04 -36.96
C ALA A 22 -15.42 -0.53 -35.75
N GLN A 23 -14.10 -0.44 -35.84
CA GLN A 23 -13.24 -0.60 -34.70
C GLN A 23 -13.84 0.34 -33.67
N GLN A 24 -14.61 -0.24 -32.74
CA GLN A 24 -15.27 0.46 -31.66
C GLN A 24 -14.15 1.33 -31.12
N GLN A 25 -14.24 2.65 -31.33
CA GLN A 25 -13.19 3.56 -30.97
C GLN A 25 -12.90 3.22 -29.52
N LYS A 26 -11.73 2.60 -29.28
CA LYS A 26 -11.46 1.89 -28.03
C LYS A 26 -11.56 2.99 -27.00
N ASN A 27 -12.66 3.03 -26.23
CA ASN A 27 -12.90 4.12 -25.30
C ASN A 27 -11.65 4.19 -24.42
N VAL A 28 -10.95 5.31 -24.50
CA VAL A 28 -9.65 5.48 -23.83
C VAL A 28 -9.94 5.38 -22.33
N ALA A 29 -9.44 4.32 -21.70
CA ALA A 29 -9.81 4.00 -20.33
C ALA A 29 -9.30 5.09 -19.37
N ARG A 30 -10.14 5.50 -18.44
CA ARG A 30 -9.88 6.55 -17.46
C ARG A 30 -9.58 5.89 -16.11
N ILE A 31 -8.33 6.00 -15.67
CA ILE A 31 -7.89 5.49 -14.36
C ILE A 31 -7.88 6.67 -13.38
N GLY A 32 -8.69 6.61 -12.33
CA GLY A 32 -8.61 7.55 -11.21
C GLY A 32 -7.50 7.13 -10.26
N PHE A 33 -6.52 7.99 -9.99
CA PHE A 33 -5.47 7.74 -9.00
C PHE A 33 -5.68 8.69 -7.81
N LEU A 34 -6.16 8.16 -6.69
CA LEU A 34 -6.37 8.92 -5.46
C LEU A 34 -5.11 8.81 -4.60
N ALA A 35 -4.26 9.83 -4.57
CA ALA A 35 -3.07 9.87 -3.74
C ALA A 35 -3.41 10.36 -2.31
N THR A 36 -2.91 9.66 -1.30
CA THR A 36 -3.02 10.12 0.10
C THR A 36 -2.02 11.25 0.40
N GLY A 37 -0.77 11.11 -0.05
CA GLY A 37 0.27 12.14 0.14
C GLY A 37 0.40 13.12 -1.03
N PRO A 38 1.27 14.14 -0.90
CA PRO A 38 1.60 15.06 -1.98
C PRO A 38 2.27 14.33 -3.14
N LEU A 39 1.93 14.70 -4.38
CA LEU A 39 2.46 14.01 -5.58
C LEU A 39 3.98 14.13 -5.73
N GLU A 40 4.56 15.23 -5.25
CA GLU A 40 6.00 15.49 -5.29
C GLU A 40 6.77 14.79 -4.17
N SER A 41 6.08 14.17 -3.20
CA SER A 41 6.78 13.37 -2.17
C SER A 41 7.49 12.18 -2.83
N PRO A 42 8.74 11.86 -2.43
CA PRO A 42 9.49 10.75 -3.00
C PRO A 42 8.72 9.42 -2.99
N GLU A 43 7.98 9.15 -1.93
CA GLU A 43 7.21 7.92 -1.75
C GLU A 43 6.01 7.83 -2.68
N THR A 44 5.21 8.91 -2.75
CA THR A 44 4.04 8.97 -3.65
C THR A 44 4.48 8.93 -5.11
N SER A 45 5.55 9.63 -5.45
CA SER A 45 6.14 9.64 -6.78
C SER A 45 6.68 8.25 -7.16
N ALA A 46 7.44 7.58 -6.29
CA ALA A 46 7.95 6.24 -6.53
C ALA A 46 6.83 5.22 -6.75
N ALA A 47 5.83 5.21 -5.86
CA ALA A 47 4.67 4.32 -5.97
C ALA A 47 3.88 4.56 -7.27
N ARG A 48 3.59 5.83 -7.60
CA ARG A 48 2.89 6.19 -8.85
C ARG A 48 3.72 5.81 -10.08
N ASN A 49 5.02 6.09 -10.08
CA ASN A 49 5.90 5.78 -11.20
C ASN A 49 6.01 4.27 -11.45
N ALA A 50 6.12 3.47 -10.39
CA ALA A 50 6.15 2.02 -10.51
C ALA A 50 4.82 1.46 -11.04
N PHE A 51 3.69 1.99 -10.58
CA PHE A 51 2.36 1.67 -11.13
C PHE A 51 2.27 2.00 -12.63
N LEU A 52 2.64 3.24 -13.03
CA LEU A 52 2.60 3.68 -14.43
C LEU A 52 3.58 2.92 -15.32
N GLN A 53 4.77 2.60 -14.81
CA GLN A 53 5.76 1.80 -15.51
C GLN A 53 5.19 0.40 -15.79
N ARG A 54 4.55 -0.22 -14.79
CA ARG A 54 3.94 -1.54 -14.97
C ARG A 54 2.77 -1.50 -15.95
N LEU A 55 1.94 -0.45 -15.90
CA LEU A 55 0.92 -0.24 -16.92
C LEU A 55 1.51 -0.13 -18.34
N ARG A 56 2.63 0.57 -18.50
CA ARG A 56 3.35 0.66 -19.79
C ARG A 56 3.84 -0.71 -20.27
N GLU A 57 4.43 -1.52 -19.39
CA GLU A 57 4.84 -2.90 -19.70
C GLU A 57 3.66 -3.78 -20.14
N LEU A 58 2.45 -3.50 -19.63
CA LEU A 58 1.20 -4.17 -20.00
C LEU A 58 0.55 -3.60 -21.28
N GLY A 59 1.19 -2.60 -21.91
CA GLY A 59 0.74 -1.99 -23.15
C GLY A 59 -0.15 -0.76 -22.99
N TYR A 60 -0.28 -0.20 -21.78
CA TYR A 60 -1.03 1.03 -21.53
C TYR A 60 -0.12 2.26 -21.50
N VAL A 61 -0.40 3.23 -22.36
CA VAL A 61 0.37 4.47 -22.52
C VAL A 61 -0.55 5.66 -22.31
N GLU A 62 -0.22 6.49 -21.32
CA GLU A 62 -0.94 7.73 -21.00
C GLU A 62 -1.00 8.67 -22.20
N GLY A 63 -2.19 9.21 -22.47
CA GLY A 63 -2.46 10.08 -23.62
C GLY A 63 -2.65 9.34 -24.95
N GLN A 64 -2.44 8.03 -25.00
CA GLN A 64 -2.69 7.21 -26.20
C GLN A 64 -3.89 6.28 -26.03
N ASN A 65 -3.85 5.40 -25.03
CA ASN A 65 -4.90 4.40 -24.81
C ASN A 65 -5.42 4.35 -23.36
N ILE A 66 -4.84 5.15 -22.47
CA ILE A 66 -5.40 5.46 -21.15
C ILE A 66 -5.27 6.96 -20.83
N HIS A 67 -6.12 7.44 -19.93
CA HIS A 67 -5.98 8.73 -19.24
C HIS A 67 -5.91 8.49 -17.74
N VAL A 68 -4.91 9.06 -17.06
CA VAL A 68 -4.78 8.95 -15.61
C VAL A 68 -5.23 10.26 -14.95
N VAL A 69 -6.33 10.21 -14.22
CA VAL A 69 -6.89 11.35 -13.50
C VAL A 69 -6.40 11.29 -12.07
N VAL A 70 -5.45 12.16 -11.72
CA VAL A 70 -4.84 12.17 -10.39
C VAL A 70 -5.56 13.15 -9.46
N ARG A 71 -5.83 12.73 -8.22
CA ARG A 71 -6.30 13.60 -7.13
C ARG A 71 -5.48 13.33 -5.89
N ALA A 72 -4.90 14.36 -5.30
CA ALA A 72 -4.05 14.24 -4.12
C ALA A 72 -4.70 14.90 -2.90
N ALA A 73 -4.68 14.19 -1.78
CA ALA A 73 -5.15 14.70 -0.49
C ALA A 73 -4.07 15.51 0.25
N ASP A 74 -2.81 15.46 -0.22
CA ASP A 74 -1.67 16.17 0.38
C ASP A 74 -1.51 15.91 1.88
N SER A 75 -1.69 14.64 2.27
CA SER A 75 -1.69 14.14 3.66
C SER A 75 -2.82 14.65 4.55
N ILE A 76 -3.85 15.29 4.00
CA ILE A 76 -5.03 15.77 4.74
C ILE A 76 -6.18 14.77 4.52
N VAL A 77 -6.42 13.90 5.51
CA VAL A 77 -7.37 12.77 5.43
C VAL A 77 -8.79 13.25 5.10
N GLU A 78 -9.19 14.40 5.63
CA GLU A 78 -10.51 15.01 5.46
C GLU A 78 -10.81 15.39 4.01
N ARG A 79 -9.79 15.50 3.14
CA ARG A 79 -9.97 15.77 1.71
C ARG A 79 -10.37 14.52 0.92
N LEU A 80 -10.06 13.31 1.41
CA LEU A 80 -10.28 12.06 0.67
C LEU A 80 -11.73 11.86 0.21
N PRO A 81 -12.78 12.11 1.03
CA PRO A 81 -14.16 11.94 0.59
C PRO A 81 -14.56 12.84 -0.59
N ALA A 82 -14.15 14.11 -0.57
CA ALA A 82 -14.47 15.05 -1.65
C ALA A 82 -13.77 14.67 -2.96
N LEU A 83 -12.51 14.26 -2.87
CA LEU A 83 -11.69 13.83 -4.01
C LEU A 83 -12.18 12.51 -4.61
N ALA A 84 -12.59 11.54 -3.76
CA ALA A 84 -13.19 10.28 -4.22
C ALA A 84 -14.49 10.54 -4.99
N ASN A 85 -15.38 11.38 -4.45
CA ASN A 85 -16.61 11.79 -5.14
C ASN A 85 -16.33 12.50 -6.47
N GLU A 86 -15.24 13.28 -6.56
CA GLU A 86 -14.84 13.91 -7.81
C GLU A 86 -14.42 12.89 -8.87
N LEU A 87 -13.62 11.88 -8.51
CA LEU A 87 -13.25 10.79 -9.41
C LEU A 87 -14.49 10.04 -9.94
N VAL A 88 -15.47 9.79 -9.07
CA VAL A 88 -16.76 9.18 -9.47
C VAL A 88 -17.52 10.07 -10.46
N ARG A 89 -17.63 11.39 -10.19
CA ARG A 89 -18.28 12.35 -11.12
C ARG A 89 -17.56 12.44 -12.46
N LEU A 90 -16.25 12.27 -12.48
CA LEU A 90 -15.42 12.23 -13.70
C LEU A 90 -15.54 10.91 -14.47
N LYS A 91 -16.40 9.98 -14.02
CA LYS A 91 -16.72 8.70 -14.66
C LYS A 91 -15.46 7.92 -15.04
N VAL A 92 -14.54 7.79 -14.08
CA VAL A 92 -13.38 6.91 -14.24
C VAL A 92 -13.83 5.44 -14.30
N ASP A 93 -13.13 4.62 -15.08
CA ASP A 93 -13.45 3.21 -15.27
C ASP A 93 -12.94 2.34 -14.11
N VAL A 94 -11.88 2.80 -13.43
CA VAL A 94 -11.29 2.15 -12.25
C VAL A 94 -10.62 3.19 -11.38
N ILE A 95 -10.69 3.03 -10.05
CA ILE A 95 -9.98 3.85 -9.07
C ILE A 95 -8.84 3.04 -8.47
N VAL A 96 -7.66 3.64 -8.39
CA VAL A 96 -6.55 3.17 -7.57
C VAL A 96 -6.52 4.03 -6.32
N ALA A 97 -6.81 3.41 -5.18
CA ALA A 97 -6.72 4.02 -3.86
C ALA A 97 -5.53 3.37 -3.15
N PRO A 98 -4.59 4.09 -2.53
CA PRO A 98 -3.30 3.53 -2.18
C PRO A 98 -3.35 2.70 -0.89
N ASN A 99 -4.34 2.95 -0.03
CA ASN A 99 -4.47 2.35 1.30
C ASN A 99 -5.93 2.31 1.80
N SER A 100 -6.14 1.70 2.98
CA SER A 100 -7.48 1.57 3.61
C SER A 100 -8.22 2.90 3.79
N LEU A 101 -7.53 4.00 4.11
CA LEU A 101 -8.17 5.31 4.33
C LEU A 101 -8.81 5.83 3.04
N ALA A 102 -8.06 5.80 1.93
CA ALA A 102 -8.57 6.19 0.62
C ALA A 102 -9.62 5.20 0.11
N ALA A 103 -9.43 3.90 0.33
CA ALA A 103 -10.40 2.87 -0.05
C ALA A 103 -11.75 3.07 0.64
N ARG A 104 -11.75 3.43 1.94
CA ARG A 104 -12.95 3.77 2.69
C ARG A 104 -13.67 5.00 2.11
N ALA A 105 -12.93 6.05 1.74
CA ALA A 105 -13.50 7.22 1.09
C ALA A 105 -14.14 6.87 -0.27
N VAL A 106 -13.51 5.99 -1.05
CA VAL A 106 -14.06 5.50 -2.32
C VAL A 106 -15.29 4.62 -2.10
N GLN A 107 -15.28 3.72 -1.12
CA GLN A 107 -16.42 2.87 -0.76
C GLN A 107 -17.67 3.70 -0.41
N GLN A 108 -17.48 4.82 0.30
CA GLN A 108 -18.56 5.75 0.64
C GLN A 108 -19.07 6.52 -0.59
N ALA A 109 -18.18 6.84 -1.54
CA ALA A 109 -18.53 7.56 -2.76
C ALA A 109 -19.20 6.65 -3.82
N THR A 110 -18.88 5.36 -3.84
CA THR A 110 -19.40 4.41 -4.83
C THR A 110 -19.26 2.96 -4.40
N THR A 111 -20.29 2.17 -4.74
CA THR A 111 -20.29 0.70 -4.64
C THR A 111 -20.12 0.01 -5.99
N THR A 112 -19.96 0.78 -7.08
CA THR A 112 -19.99 0.26 -8.45
C THR A 112 -18.70 0.46 -9.22
N VAL A 113 -17.96 1.55 -9.00
CA VAL A 113 -16.69 1.77 -9.69
C VAL A 113 -15.65 0.78 -9.15
N PRO A 114 -15.03 -0.06 -10.00
CA PRO A 114 -13.94 -0.94 -9.58
C PRO A 114 -12.83 -0.18 -8.87
N THR A 115 -12.38 -0.70 -7.73
CA THR A 115 -11.35 -0.08 -6.91
C THR A 115 -10.25 -1.08 -6.60
N VAL A 116 -9.02 -0.73 -6.96
CA VAL A 116 -7.81 -1.49 -6.65
C VAL A 116 -7.07 -0.80 -5.51
N VAL A 117 -6.74 -1.56 -4.48
CA VAL A 117 -6.03 -1.05 -3.30
C VAL A 117 -4.69 -1.77 -3.16
N PRO A 118 -3.55 -1.13 -3.47
CA PRO A 118 -2.23 -1.75 -3.36
C PRO A 118 -1.81 -2.09 -1.93
N VAL A 119 -2.27 -1.38 -0.90
CA VAL A 119 -1.85 -1.64 0.49
C VAL A 119 -3.02 -1.50 1.46
N MET A 120 -3.85 -2.53 1.58
CA MET A 120 -4.87 -2.57 2.63
C MET A 120 -4.26 -2.95 3.98
N GLY A 121 -4.70 -2.28 5.03
CA GLY A 121 -4.43 -2.68 6.41
C GLY A 121 -5.24 -3.93 6.72
N ASP A 122 -6.45 -3.75 7.22
CA ASP A 122 -7.30 -4.87 7.59
C ASP A 122 -8.53 -4.92 6.67
N PRO A 123 -8.42 -5.40 5.43
CA PRO A 123 -9.49 -5.24 4.44
C PRO A 123 -10.80 -5.91 4.85
N VAL A 124 -10.73 -7.00 5.63
CA VAL A 124 -11.92 -7.69 6.15
C VAL A 124 -12.45 -6.97 7.39
N GLY A 125 -11.60 -6.67 8.37
CA GLY A 125 -12.01 -5.97 9.59
C GLY A 125 -12.48 -4.53 9.34
N ASP A 126 -11.96 -3.87 8.32
CA ASP A 126 -12.39 -2.55 7.86
C ASP A 126 -13.73 -2.57 7.10
N GLY A 127 -14.21 -3.76 6.72
CA GLY A 127 -15.41 -3.96 5.90
C GLY A 127 -15.23 -3.55 4.44
N LEU A 128 -13.98 -3.48 3.95
CA LEU A 128 -13.67 -3.16 2.54
C LEU A 128 -13.99 -4.33 1.62
N VAL A 129 -13.75 -5.57 2.10
CA VAL A 129 -14.00 -6.82 1.38
C VAL A 129 -14.64 -7.85 2.31
N ASP A 130 -15.40 -8.79 1.75
CA ASP A 130 -16.03 -9.85 2.57
C ASP A 130 -15.02 -10.94 2.97
N SER A 131 -14.04 -11.25 2.12
CA SER A 131 -12.93 -12.15 2.42
C SER A 131 -11.74 -11.90 1.49
N LEU A 132 -10.53 -12.39 1.84
CA LEU A 132 -9.38 -12.29 0.94
C LEU A 132 -9.57 -13.12 -0.34
N ALA A 133 -10.09 -14.35 -0.23
CA ALA A 133 -10.24 -15.23 -1.41
C ALA A 133 -11.34 -14.76 -2.37
N ARG A 134 -12.39 -14.13 -1.84
CA ARG A 134 -13.53 -13.59 -2.60
C ARG A 134 -13.95 -12.26 -1.98
N PRO A 135 -13.52 -11.13 -2.54
CA PRO A 135 -13.85 -9.82 -1.96
C PRO A 135 -15.34 -9.48 -1.97
N GLY A 136 -16.10 -10.05 -2.91
CA GLY A 136 -17.57 -9.96 -2.96
C GLY A 136 -18.15 -8.64 -3.49
N ARG A 137 -17.35 -7.57 -3.61
CA ARG A 137 -17.81 -6.21 -3.98
C ARG A 137 -16.94 -5.57 -5.09
N ASN A 138 -16.92 -4.24 -5.17
CA ASN A 138 -16.14 -3.48 -6.14
C ASN A 138 -14.69 -3.21 -5.71
N ILE A 139 -14.25 -3.64 -4.52
CA ILE A 139 -12.89 -3.41 -3.99
C ILE A 139 -12.09 -4.71 -4.02
N THR A 140 -10.84 -4.64 -4.47
CA THR A 140 -9.85 -5.74 -4.46
C THR A 140 -8.44 -5.15 -4.37
N GLY A 141 -7.39 -5.98 -4.42
CA GLY A 141 -6.00 -5.54 -4.47
C GLY A 141 -5.10 -6.39 -3.59
N LEU A 142 -4.30 -5.74 -2.75
CA LEU A 142 -3.38 -6.41 -1.84
C LEU A 142 -3.56 -5.95 -0.40
N THR A 143 -3.16 -6.78 0.54
CA THR A 143 -3.20 -6.50 1.98
C THR A 143 -1.81 -6.52 2.60
N PHE A 144 -1.60 -5.89 3.75
CA PHE A 144 -0.36 -6.02 4.51
C PHE A 144 -0.33 -7.29 5.37
N LEU A 145 0.85 -7.65 5.86
CA LEU A 145 1.07 -8.75 6.83
C LEU A 145 1.46 -8.20 8.21
N GLY A 146 0.69 -7.26 8.74
CA GLY A 146 1.01 -6.57 10.00
C GLY A 146 1.35 -7.51 11.17
N PRO A 147 0.38 -8.31 11.68
CA PRO A 147 0.59 -9.21 12.81
C PRO A 147 1.78 -10.14 12.60
N LYS A 148 1.77 -10.89 11.48
CA LYS A 148 2.74 -11.95 11.17
C LYS A 148 4.19 -11.48 11.08
N LEU A 149 4.43 -10.19 10.82
CA LEU A 149 5.79 -9.64 10.71
C LEU A 149 6.35 -9.13 12.05
N LEU A 150 5.53 -8.91 13.07
CA LEU A 150 6.00 -8.40 14.36
C LEU A 150 6.95 -9.37 15.09
N PRO A 151 6.68 -10.69 15.18
CA PRO A 151 7.64 -11.65 15.74
C PRO A 151 9.00 -11.62 15.03
N LYS A 152 8.99 -11.53 13.70
CA LYS A 152 10.21 -11.48 12.89
C LYS A 152 10.99 -10.18 13.12
N ARG A 153 10.29 -9.05 13.25
CA ARG A 153 10.89 -7.75 13.60
C ARG A 153 11.56 -7.79 14.97
N LEU A 154 10.91 -8.35 15.98
CA LEU A 154 11.52 -8.55 17.31
C LEU A 154 12.77 -9.44 17.24
N ALA A 155 12.71 -10.55 16.51
CA ALA A 155 13.85 -11.45 16.35
C ALA A 155 15.04 -10.75 15.67
N LEU A 156 14.80 -9.97 14.61
CA LEU A 156 15.83 -9.19 13.93
C LEU A 156 16.38 -8.07 14.82
N LEU A 157 15.54 -7.43 15.65
CA LEU A 157 16.00 -6.43 16.63
C LEU A 157 16.90 -7.06 17.70
N LYS A 158 16.54 -8.25 18.21
CA LYS A 158 17.36 -9.02 19.16
C LYS A 158 18.68 -9.49 18.55
N GLU A 159 18.67 -9.85 17.27
CA GLU A 159 19.90 -10.19 16.54
C GLU A 159 20.82 -8.96 16.39
N ALA A 160 20.26 -7.82 15.99
CA ALA A 160 21.00 -6.57 15.84
C ALA A 160 21.57 -6.06 17.18
N LEU A 161 20.82 -6.27 18.28
CA LEU A 161 21.15 -5.81 19.62
C LEU A 161 21.09 -6.98 20.60
N PRO A 162 22.12 -7.86 20.66
CA PRO A 162 22.07 -9.06 21.49
C PRO A 162 21.82 -8.79 22.98
N ALA A 163 22.25 -7.63 23.48
CA ALA A 163 22.06 -7.20 24.87
C ALA A 163 20.68 -6.56 25.16
N VAL A 164 19.84 -6.31 24.15
CA VAL A 164 18.52 -5.69 24.33
C VAL A 164 17.65 -6.54 25.24
N SER A 165 16.98 -5.90 26.20
CA SER A 165 16.13 -6.56 27.20
C SER A 165 14.78 -5.88 27.35
N ARG A 166 14.73 -4.55 27.25
CA ARG A 166 13.53 -3.71 27.40
C ARG A 166 13.22 -3.08 26.05
N VAL A 167 12.08 -3.42 25.46
CA VAL A 167 11.68 -2.88 24.15
C VAL A 167 10.38 -2.10 24.32
N ALA A 168 10.36 -0.84 23.89
CA ALA A 168 9.12 -0.09 23.78
C ALA A 168 8.42 -0.44 22.47
N ALA A 169 7.17 -0.87 22.54
CA ALA A 169 6.30 -1.09 21.40
C ALA A 169 5.41 0.14 21.19
N LEU A 170 5.79 1.00 20.25
CA LEU A 170 4.97 2.13 19.85
C LEU A 170 3.79 1.62 19.04
N TRP A 171 2.56 1.80 19.54
CA TRP A 171 1.36 1.30 18.88
C TRP A 171 0.24 2.33 18.89
N GLN A 172 -0.59 2.31 17.84
CA GLN A 172 -1.78 3.14 17.77
C GLN A 172 -3.01 2.28 18.14
N PRO A 173 -3.68 2.55 19.28
CA PRO A 173 -4.93 1.90 19.61
C PRO A 173 -5.96 2.10 18.50
N ARG A 174 -6.73 1.05 18.18
CA ARG A 174 -7.81 1.08 17.17
C ARG A 174 -7.36 1.46 15.75
N ALA A 175 -6.09 1.27 15.41
CA ALA A 175 -5.60 1.44 14.04
C ALA A 175 -6.24 0.43 13.06
N TYR A 176 -6.59 -0.76 13.55
CA TYR A 176 -7.28 -1.83 12.81
C TYR A 176 -8.41 -2.43 13.66
N SER A 177 -9.07 -3.48 13.16
CA SER A 177 -10.10 -4.19 13.92
C SER A 177 -9.57 -4.75 15.24
N GLU A 178 -10.46 -4.94 16.22
CA GLU A 178 -10.05 -5.48 17.52
C GLU A 178 -9.36 -6.84 17.43
N HIS A 179 -9.76 -7.67 16.45
CA HIS A 179 -9.12 -8.96 16.21
C HIS A 179 -7.67 -8.76 15.74
N THR A 180 -7.45 -7.94 14.71
CA THR A 180 -6.09 -7.65 14.19
C THR A 180 -5.21 -7.00 15.25
N MET A 181 -5.75 -6.08 16.04
CA MET A 181 -5.01 -5.45 17.14
C MET A 181 -4.62 -6.47 18.22
N ARG A 182 -5.54 -7.38 18.60
CA ARG A 182 -5.26 -8.46 19.56
C ARG A 182 -4.21 -9.45 19.03
N ASP A 183 -4.26 -9.78 17.75
CA ASP A 183 -3.28 -10.68 17.14
C ASP A 183 -1.91 -10.01 17.12
N MET A 184 -1.82 -8.72 16.77
CA MET A 184 -0.57 -7.95 16.81
C MET A 184 0.05 -7.93 18.22
N THR A 185 -0.74 -7.68 19.27
CA THR A 185 -0.21 -7.66 20.64
C THR A 185 0.16 -9.06 21.14
N SER A 186 -0.69 -10.06 20.93
CA SER A 186 -0.45 -11.44 21.43
C SER A 186 0.69 -12.16 20.71
N GLU A 187 0.85 -12.00 19.39
CA GLU A 187 2.01 -12.53 18.66
C GLU A 187 3.30 -11.86 19.12
N THR A 188 3.26 -10.56 19.40
CA THR A 188 4.41 -9.81 19.92
C THR A 188 4.80 -10.28 21.32
N GLU A 189 3.84 -10.43 22.23
CA GLU A 189 4.09 -10.94 23.59
C GLU A 189 4.66 -12.36 23.57
N ALA A 190 4.10 -13.25 22.74
CA ALA A 190 4.60 -14.61 22.59
C ALA A 190 6.05 -14.62 22.07
N ALA A 191 6.36 -13.82 21.06
CA ALA A 191 7.70 -13.69 20.52
C ALA A 191 8.67 -13.06 21.53
N ALA A 192 8.24 -12.04 22.26
CA ALA A 192 9.02 -11.39 23.30
C ALA A 192 9.42 -12.39 24.40
N ASN A 193 8.46 -13.18 24.88
CA ASN A 193 8.72 -14.24 25.87
C ASN A 193 9.72 -15.27 25.36
N ALA A 194 9.58 -15.73 24.11
CA ALA A 194 10.51 -16.69 23.50
C ALA A 194 11.93 -16.11 23.33
N LEU A 195 12.06 -14.80 23.14
CA LEU A 195 13.33 -14.08 22.97
C LEU A 195 13.92 -13.54 24.28
N GLY A 196 13.23 -13.71 25.42
CA GLY A 196 13.63 -13.16 26.71
C GLY A 196 13.58 -11.63 26.77
N LEU A 197 12.61 -11.02 26.08
CA LEU A 197 12.40 -9.57 26.02
C LEU A 197 11.23 -9.15 26.91
N HIS A 198 11.38 -8.03 27.60
CA HIS A 198 10.29 -7.30 28.22
C HIS A 198 9.78 -6.23 27.24
N VAL A 199 8.59 -6.43 26.68
CA VAL A 199 7.95 -5.46 25.77
C VAL A 199 6.94 -4.62 26.54
N GLU A 200 7.10 -3.30 26.47
CA GLU A 200 6.15 -2.34 27.03
C GLU A 200 5.39 -1.62 25.91
N PHE A 201 4.06 -1.77 25.89
CA PHE A 201 3.21 -1.15 24.87
C PHE A 201 2.95 0.32 25.21
N VAL A 202 3.41 1.22 24.35
CA VAL A 202 3.25 2.67 24.51
C VAL A 202 2.25 3.18 23.48
N ALA A 203 1.05 3.51 23.97
CA ALA A 203 -0.08 3.93 23.15
C ALA A 203 0.08 5.37 22.65
N VAL A 204 -0.21 5.57 21.36
CA VAL A 204 -0.29 6.89 20.72
C VAL A 204 -1.61 6.94 19.95
N SER A 205 -2.59 7.71 20.44
CA SER A 205 -3.92 7.76 19.80
C SER A 205 -3.94 8.71 18.61
N GLY A 206 -3.12 9.77 18.65
CA GLY A 206 -2.94 10.71 17.56
C GLY A 206 -1.56 11.36 17.52
N PRO A 207 -1.27 12.18 16.49
CA PRO A 207 0.04 12.81 16.29
C PRO A 207 0.52 13.65 17.49
N ASP A 208 -0.40 14.28 18.22
CA ASP A 208 -0.07 15.14 19.36
C ASP A 208 0.49 14.35 20.56
N ASP A 209 0.19 13.05 20.65
CA ASP A 209 0.65 12.16 21.72
C ASP A 209 2.11 11.69 21.52
N LEU A 210 2.72 11.95 20.36
CA LEU A 210 4.05 11.40 20.05
C LEU A 210 5.13 11.87 21.03
N VAL A 211 5.15 13.17 21.36
CA VAL A 211 6.18 13.73 22.25
C VAL A 211 6.07 13.16 23.67
N SER A 212 4.85 13.05 24.20
CA SER A 212 4.62 12.49 25.53
C SER A 212 4.92 10.98 25.55
N ALA A 213 4.60 10.25 24.48
CA ALA A 213 4.93 8.83 24.35
C ALA A 213 6.46 8.59 24.37
N PHE A 214 7.24 9.35 23.59
CA PHE A 214 8.69 9.22 23.61
C PHE A 214 9.32 9.64 24.95
N SER A 215 8.74 10.64 25.62
CA SER A 215 9.13 10.98 27.00
C SER A 215 8.87 9.82 27.97
N ALA A 216 7.74 9.12 27.83
CA ALA A 216 7.43 7.95 28.65
C ALA A 216 8.38 6.78 28.37
N ILE A 217 8.69 6.52 27.11
CA ILE A 217 9.67 5.50 26.68
C ILE A 217 11.04 5.77 27.32
N ALA A 218 11.50 7.02 27.31
CA ALA A 218 12.75 7.42 27.94
C ALA A 218 12.72 7.23 29.45
N ALA A 219 11.62 7.60 30.12
CA ALA A 219 11.43 7.40 31.56
C ALA A 219 11.44 5.90 31.95
N GLN A 220 10.89 5.06 31.08
CA GLN A 220 10.93 3.60 31.19
C GLN A 220 12.29 3.00 30.85
N ARG A 221 13.29 3.79 30.43
CA ARG A 221 14.63 3.31 30.07
C ARG A 221 14.57 2.13 29.09
N ALA A 222 13.75 2.24 28.05
CA ALA A 222 13.74 1.24 26.99
C ALA A 222 15.10 1.21 26.29
N ASP A 223 15.58 0.01 25.95
CA ASP A 223 16.83 -0.20 25.23
C ASP A 223 16.65 0.01 23.72
N ALA A 224 15.43 -0.20 23.22
CA ALA A 224 15.09 -0.08 21.80
C ALA A 224 13.59 0.19 21.60
N LEU A 225 13.25 0.62 20.39
CA LEU A 225 11.89 0.86 19.91
C LEU A 225 11.50 -0.16 18.84
N ILE A 226 10.30 -0.73 18.93
CA ILE A 226 9.64 -1.40 17.81
C ILE A 226 8.38 -0.62 17.41
N GLY A 227 8.28 -0.26 16.13
CA GLY A 227 7.12 0.44 15.58
C GLY A 227 6.07 -0.55 15.06
N PHE A 228 4.84 -0.44 15.55
CA PHE A 228 3.72 -1.21 15.01
C PHE A 228 3.21 -0.54 13.73
N PRO A 229 2.82 -1.30 12.70
CA PRO A 229 2.31 -0.71 11.47
C PRO A 229 1.02 0.07 11.72
N SER A 230 0.95 1.31 11.25
CA SER A 230 -0.23 2.17 11.36
C SER A 230 -0.24 3.17 10.21
N PRO A 231 -1.41 3.46 9.60
CA PRO A 231 -1.53 4.56 8.64
C PRO A 231 -1.11 5.92 9.23
N MET A 232 -1.46 6.19 10.49
CA MET A 232 -1.11 7.46 11.16
C MET A 232 0.40 7.54 11.38
N PHE A 233 1.04 6.46 11.86
CA PHE A 233 2.49 6.44 12.02
C PHE A 233 3.23 6.56 10.69
N PHE A 234 2.67 6.03 9.60
CA PHE A 234 3.26 6.24 8.27
C PHE A 234 3.18 7.72 7.86
N LEU A 235 2.09 8.43 8.16
CA LEU A 235 1.99 9.88 7.91
C LEU A 235 2.98 10.67 8.78
N GLU A 236 3.16 10.27 10.04
CA GLU A 236 4.06 10.89 11.02
C GLU A 236 5.50 10.35 11.02
N ARG A 237 5.86 9.51 10.02
CA ARG A 237 7.12 8.75 9.98
C ARG A 237 8.38 9.59 10.22
N ARG A 238 8.43 10.81 9.66
CA ARG A 238 9.54 11.75 9.84
C ARG A 238 9.69 12.13 11.31
N ARG A 239 8.59 12.54 11.95
CA ARG A 239 8.56 12.95 13.36
C ARG A 239 8.91 11.79 14.28
N ILE A 240 8.45 10.57 13.96
CA ILE A 240 8.80 9.36 14.72
C ILE A 240 10.30 9.07 14.65
N VAL A 241 10.92 9.16 13.46
CA VAL A 241 12.37 8.95 13.29
C VAL A 241 13.18 10.05 13.98
N GLU A 242 12.74 11.29 13.89
CA GLU A 242 13.37 12.43 14.58
C GLU A 242 13.34 12.23 16.11
N LEU A 243 12.20 11.84 16.68
CA LEU A 243 12.07 11.55 18.11
C LEU A 243 12.91 10.34 18.53
N ALA A 244 12.93 9.26 17.73
CA ALA A 244 13.80 8.12 18.02
C ALA A 244 15.28 8.52 18.03
N THR A 245 15.69 9.41 17.13
CA THR A 245 17.05 9.95 17.06
C THR A 245 17.36 10.83 18.28
N GLU A 246 16.47 11.76 18.63
CA GLU A 246 16.61 12.66 19.78
C GLU A 246 16.81 11.88 21.10
N HIS A 247 16.04 10.81 21.28
CA HIS A 247 16.13 9.94 22.44
C HIS A 247 17.23 8.86 22.35
N ARG A 248 18.03 8.86 21.27
CA ARG A 248 19.06 7.83 20.98
C ARG A 248 18.52 6.41 21.06
N LEU A 249 17.29 6.19 20.60
CA LEU A 249 16.60 4.89 20.63
C LEU A 249 16.84 4.12 19.32
N PRO A 250 17.55 2.99 19.37
CA PRO A 250 17.64 2.06 18.25
C PRO A 250 16.23 1.58 17.85
N SER A 251 15.85 1.75 16.58
CA SER A 251 14.47 1.50 16.13
C SER A 251 14.36 0.38 15.09
N MET A 252 13.47 -0.59 15.33
CA MET A 252 12.97 -1.53 14.31
C MET A 252 11.57 -1.08 13.84
N LEU A 253 11.46 -0.70 12.57
CA LEU A 253 10.26 -0.11 12.00
C LEU A 253 9.67 -1.01 10.91
N PHE A 254 8.49 -0.64 10.40
CA PHE A 254 7.67 -1.57 9.62
C PHE A 254 7.80 -1.40 8.10
N ASP A 255 8.33 -0.27 7.62
CA ASP A 255 8.52 0.03 6.19
C ASP A 255 9.87 0.73 5.93
N ARG A 256 10.43 0.56 4.72
CA ARG A 256 11.75 1.09 4.30
C ARG A 256 11.84 2.61 4.37
N GLU A 257 10.71 3.28 4.21
CA GLU A 257 10.57 4.73 4.19
C GLU A 257 11.03 5.36 5.50
N PHE A 258 10.95 4.63 6.62
CA PHE A 258 11.49 5.10 7.89
C PHE A 258 13.04 5.05 7.94
N VAL A 259 13.64 4.03 7.33
CA VAL A 259 15.11 3.86 7.29
C VAL A 259 15.74 4.93 6.39
N ALA A 260 15.07 5.25 5.27
CA ALA A 260 15.44 6.34 4.39
C ALA A 260 15.42 7.73 5.08
N LEU A 261 14.66 7.87 6.18
CA LEU A 261 14.60 9.09 6.99
C LEU A 261 15.58 9.10 8.16
N GLY A 262 16.36 8.03 8.37
CA GLY A 262 17.32 7.91 9.47
C GLY A 262 16.96 6.88 10.54
N GLY A 263 15.85 6.15 10.39
CA GLY A 263 15.55 5.01 11.27
C GLY A 263 16.60 3.92 11.15
N LEU A 264 16.88 3.19 12.23
CA LEU A 264 17.96 2.19 12.25
C LEU A 264 17.69 1.02 11.30
N MET A 265 16.55 0.35 11.46
CA MET A 265 16.20 -0.85 10.69
C MET A 265 14.70 -0.89 10.38
N SER A 266 14.35 -1.55 9.28
CA SER A 266 12.97 -1.94 9.00
C SER A 266 12.88 -3.32 8.39
N TYR A 267 11.74 -3.98 8.60
CA TYR A 267 11.39 -5.19 7.87
C TYR A 267 9.92 -5.14 7.46
N GLY A 268 9.65 -5.14 6.15
CA GLY A 268 8.32 -4.85 5.63
C GLY A 268 8.10 -5.33 4.21
N ALA A 269 6.85 -5.27 3.75
CA ALA A 269 6.52 -5.51 2.36
C ALA A 269 7.03 -4.35 1.50
N ASN A 270 7.46 -4.62 0.27
CA ASN A 270 7.86 -3.55 -0.64
C ASN A 270 6.60 -2.84 -1.19
N ILE A 271 6.35 -1.62 -0.71
CA ILE A 271 5.19 -0.80 -1.14
C ILE A 271 5.23 -0.55 -2.65
N THR A 272 6.39 -0.21 -3.20
CA THR A 272 6.55 0.07 -4.64
C THR A 272 6.18 -1.15 -5.50
N ASP A 273 6.54 -2.35 -5.06
CA ASP A 273 6.15 -3.62 -5.70
C ASP A 273 4.65 -3.86 -5.60
N SER A 274 4.03 -3.57 -4.44
CA SER A 274 2.57 -3.63 -4.29
C SER A 274 1.84 -2.74 -5.29
N PHE A 275 2.36 -1.56 -5.62
CA PHE A 275 1.80 -0.71 -6.68
C PHE A 275 1.99 -1.29 -8.08
N ARG A 276 3.13 -1.95 -8.37
CA ARG A 276 3.30 -2.71 -9.62
C ARG A 276 2.26 -3.83 -9.70
N LEU A 277 2.06 -4.58 -8.63
CA LEU A 277 1.06 -5.65 -8.57
C LEU A 277 -0.36 -5.09 -8.73
N GLY A 278 -0.66 -3.93 -8.14
CA GLY A 278 -1.92 -3.20 -8.34
C GLY A 278 -2.20 -2.87 -9.82
N ALA A 279 -1.19 -2.54 -10.62
CA ALA A 279 -1.36 -2.35 -12.06
C ALA A 279 -1.80 -3.63 -12.79
N ASN A 280 -1.39 -4.82 -12.32
CA ASN A 280 -1.90 -6.08 -12.87
C ASN A 280 -3.40 -6.28 -12.59
N TYR A 281 -3.89 -5.84 -11.42
CA TYR A 281 -5.33 -5.86 -11.13
C TYR A 281 -6.10 -4.89 -12.03
N VAL A 282 -5.56 -3.70 -12.26
CA VAL A 282 -6.13 -2.73 -13.20
C VAL A 282 -6.21 -3.32 -14.60
N ASP A 283 -5.17 -3.97 -15.10
CA ASP A 283 -5.19 -4.67 -16.40
C ASP A 283 -6.29 -5.73 -16.48
N LYS A 284 -6.40 -6.60 -15.48
CA LYS A 284 -7.47 -7.62 -15.41
C LYS A 284 -8.86 -6.96 -15.45
N ILE A 285 -9.07 -5.90 -14.68
CA ILE A 285 -10.35 -5.18 -14.59
C ILE A 285 -10.70 -4.49 -15.92
N LEU A 286 -9.74 -3.81 -16.54
CA LEU A 286 -9.94 -3.17 -17.85
C LEU A 286 -10.19 -4.18 -18.98
N LYS A 287 -9.80 -5.45 -18.78
CA LYS A 287 -10.13 -6.59 -19.66
C LYS A 287 -11.45 -7.29 -19.30
N GLY A 288 -12.18 -6.80 -18.30
CA GLY A 288 -13.53 -7.27 -17.94
C GLY A 288 -13.59 -8.18 -16.72
N ALA A 289 -12.48 -8.43 -16.00
CA ALA A 289 -12.54 -9.15 -14.74
C ALA A 289 -13.29 -8.34 -13.67
N ARG A 290 -14.11 -9.01 -12.87
CA ARG A 290 -14.85 -8.35 -11.78
C ARG A 290 -13.99 -8.31 -10.52
N PRO A 291 -13.86 -7.16 -9.83
CA PRO A 291 -13.13 -7.07 -8.55
C PRO A 291 -13.59 -8.09 -7.51
N ALA A 292 -14.89 -8.40 -7.48
CA ALA A 292 -15.50 -9.36 -6.56
C ALA A 292 -14.92 -10.78 -6.67
N ASP A 293 -14.38 -11.15 -7.84
CA ASP A 293 -13.81 -12.46 -8.12
C ASP A 293 -12.27 -12.46 -8.10
N LEU A 294 -11.64 -11.29 -7.97
CA LEU A 294 -10.19 -11.15 -7.90
C LEU A 294 -9.77 -11.22 -6.42
N PRO A 295 -9.04 -12.26 -5.97
CA PRO A 295 -8.63 -12.37 -4.58
C PRO A 295 -7.82 -11.15 -4.13
N VAL A 296 -7.92 -10.77 -2.86
CA VAL A 296 -6.92 -9.91 -2.22
C VAL A 296 -5.65 -10.72 -1.97
N GLU A 297 -4.54 -10.31 -2.58
CA GLU A 297 -3.26 -10.98 -2.46
C GLU A 297 -2.47 -10.47 -1.24
N GLN A 298 -1.67 -11.37 -0.66
CA GLN A 298 -0.69 -11.01 0.36
C GLN A 298 0.67 -10.77 -0.31
N PRO A 299 1.50 -9.84 0.20
CA PRO A 299 2.83 -9.60 -0.32
C PRO A 299 3.68 -10.87 -0.18
N THR A 300 4.50 -11.12 -1.19
CA THR A 300 5.46 -12.23 -1.19
C THR A 300 6.91 -11.74 -1.12
N LYS A 301 7.13 -10.46 -1.40
CA LYS A 301 8.44 -9.81 -1.29
C LYS A 301 8.50 -8.95 -0.04
N PHE A 302 9.49 -9.21 0.80
CA PHE A 302 9.81 -8.44 1.99
C PHE A 302 11.24 -7.95 1.90
N GLU A 303 11.51 -6.79 2.50
CA GLU A 303 12.83 -6.17 2.48
C GLU A 303 13.29 -5.89 3.90
N LEU A 304 14.50 -6.35 4.23
CA LEU A 304 15.27 -5.92 5.38
C LEU A 304 16.14 -4.73 4.96
N CYS A 305 15.83 -3.55 5.49
CA CYS A 305 16.61 -2.34 5.27
C CYS A 305 17.35 -1.96 6.55
N VAL A 306 18.62 -1.56 6.41
CA VAL A 306 19.51 -1.20 7.52
C VAL A 306 20.16 0.15 7.23
N ASN A 307 20.22 1.02 8.22
CA ASN A 307 20.95 2.29 8.15
C ASN A 307 22.26 2.21 8.96
N LEU A 308 23.39 2.06 8.26
CA LEU A 308 24.72 1.97 8.86
C LEU A 308 25.16 3.30 9.48
N LYS A 309 24.73 4.43 8.94
CA LYS A 309 25.01 5.74 9.54
C LYS A 309 24.37 5.85 10.91
N THR A 310 23.07 5.54 11.00
CA THR A 310 22.35 5.53 12.27
C THR A 310 22.95 4.54 13.26
N ALA A 311 23.36 3.34 12.80
CA ALA A 311 24.03 2.37 13.66
C ALA A 311 25.33 2.96 14.26
N LYS A 312 26.17 3.60 13.44
CA LYS A 312 27.41 4.26 13.89
C LYS A 312 27.13 5.41 14.87
N ASP A 313 26.16 6.27 14.58
CA ASP A 313 25.80 7.41 15.43
C ASP A 313 25.26 6.97 16.81
N LEU A 314 24.59 5.81 16.84
CA LEU A 314 24.13 5.16 18.06
C LEU A 314 25.21 4.31 18.77
N GLY A 315 26.37 4.09 18.14
CA GLY A 315 27.44 3.25 18.68
C GLY A 315 27.14 1.74 18.64
N ILE A 316 26.32 1.31 17.67
CA ILE A 316 25.91 -0.08 17.47
C ILE A 316 26.81 -0.73 16.42
N ASP A 317 27.45 -1.84 16.80
CA ASP A 317 28.12 -2.72 15.84
C ASP A 317 27.14 -3.81 15.37
N LEU A 318 26.72 -3.72 14.11
CA LEU A 318 25.73 -4.64 13.56
C LEU A 318 26.40 -5.95 13.10
N PRO A 319 25.83 -7.13 13.43
CA PRO A 319 26.39 -8.41 13.01
C PRO A 319 26.54 -8.51 11.48
N ALA A 320 27.70 -8.98 11.01
CA ALA A 320 27.95 -9.17 9.58
C ALA A 320 26.92 -10.11 8.92
N THR A 321 26.41 -11.11 9.65
CA THR A 321 25.35 -12.01 9.18
C THR A 321 24.02 -11.30 8.94
N LEU A 322 23.73 -10.26 9.72
CA LEU A 322 22.54 -9.44 9.54
C LEU A 322 22.68 -8.56 8.30
N LEU A 323 23.82 -7.89 8.15
CA LEU A 323 24.13 -7.04 6.99
C LEU A 323 24.13 -7.84 5.68
N ALA A 324 24.69 -9.05 5.68
CA ALA A 324 24.72 -9.92 4.51
C ALA A 324 23.33 -10.38 4.03
N ARG A 325 22.29 -10.28 4.89
CA ARG A 325 20.90 -10.59 4.54
C ARG A 325 20.05 -9.35 4.30
N ALA A 326 20.60 -8.15 4.47
CA ALA A 326 19.88 -6.92 4.21
C ALA A 326 19.70 -6.75 2.69
N ASP A 327 18.47 -6.49 2.27
CA ASP A 327 18.14 -6.16 0.88
C ASP A 327 18.66 -4.76 0.51
N GLU A 328 18.73 -3.87 1.50
CA GLU A 328 19.27 -2.53 1.34
C GLU A 328 20.06 -2.10 2.59
N VAL A 329 21.22 -1.50 2.32
CA VAL A 329 22.10 -0.92 3.33
C VAL A 329 22.30 0.54 2.95
N ILE A 330 21.84 1.45 3.81
CA ILE A 330 22.00 2.90 3.66
C ILE A 330 23.23 3.34 4.46
N GLU A 331 24.10 4.13 3.84
CA GLU A 331 25.37 4.64 4.41
C GLU A 331 25.35 6.13 4.76
#